data_AF-A0A6J5DXD9-F1
#
_entry.id   AF-A0A6J5DXD9-F1
#
_cell.length_a   1.000
_cell.length_b   1.000
_cell.length_c   1.000
_cell.angle_alpha   90.00
_cell.angle_beta   90.00
_cell.angle_gamma   90.00
#
_symmetry.space_group_name_H-M   'P 1'
#
loop_
_entity.id
_entity.type
_entity.pdbx_description
1 polymer ?
#
loop_
_entity_poly.entity_id
_entity_poly.type
_entity_poly.pdbx_seq_one_letter_code
_entity_poly.pdbx_strand_id
1 'polypeptide(L)'
;METVTIRITDTNGRDKGAMPVGIERRADGTVWVVHHAGEQYVASGKAGTNVRTGKPVTEYQARGDALRLWLADDLSFADED
;
A
#
# COMPACT_ATOMS: atom_id res chain seq x y z
N MET A 1 -7.80 6.71 -12.23
CA MET A 1 -6.99 6.88 -11.00
C MET A 1 -7.95 7.22 -9.88
N GLU A 2 -7.92 6.43 -8.80
CA GLU A 2 -8.72 6.60 -7.59
C GLU A 2 -7.80 7.03 -6.46
N THR A 3 -8.24 7.91 -5.57
CA THR A 3 -7.47 8.22 -4.35
C THR A 3 -8.05 7.45 -3.20
N VAL A 4 -7.23 6.59 -2.59
CA VAL A 4 -7.54 5.94 -1.32
C VAL A 4 -6.56 6.46 -0.29
N THR A 5 -6.97 6.50 0.97
CA THR A 5 -5.98 6.64 2.02
C THR A 5 -5.36 5.22 2.17
N ILE A 6 -4.08 5.06 2.52
CA ILE A 6 -3.52 3.79 3.03
C ILE A 6 -2.61 4.05 4.24
N ARG A 7 -2.28 3.01 5.02
CA ARG A 7 -1.23 3.13 6.05
C ARG A 7 0.13 2.79 5.45
N ILE A 8 1.09 3.68 5.65
CA ILE A 8 2.42 3.57 5.05
C ILE A 8 3.43 3.15 6.13
N THR A 9 4.33 2.22 5.78
CA THR A 9 5.44 1.79 6.64
C THR A 9 6.75 1.91 5.87
N ASP A 10 7.81 2.45 6.46
CA ASP A 10 9.11 2.47 5.76
C ASP A 10 9.81 1.09 5.78
N THR A 11 10.93 0.95 5.08
CA THR A 11 11.69 -0.31 4.98
C THR A 11 12.15 -0.89 6.31
N ASN A 12 12.24 -0.07 7.36
CA ASN A 12 12.58 -0.50 8.71
C ASN A 12 11.34 -0.90 9.50
N GLY A 13 10.17 -1.02 8.85
CA GLY A 13 8.90 -1.37 9.46
C GLY A 13 8.29 -0.25 10.32
N ARG A 14 8.82 0.97 10.24
CA ARG A 14 8.28 2.09 11.01
C ARG A 14 7.02 2.63 10.36
N ASP A 15 5.95 2.68 11.14
CA ASP A 15 4.69 3.30 10.76
C ASP A 15 4.90 4.80 10.47
N LYS A 16 4.43 5.25 9.30
CA LYS A 16 4.41 6.66 8.88
C LYS A 16 3.01 7.27 9.03
N GLY A 17 2.02 6.49 9.43
CA GLY A 17 0.62 6.89 9.52
C GLY A 17 -0.19 6.62 8.26
N ALA A 18 -1.45 7.05 8.32
CA ALA A 18 -2.39 7.00 7.21
C ALA A 18 -2.17 8.18 6.26
N MET A 19 -2.01 7.93 4.96
CA MET A 19 -1.76 8.94 3.95
C MET A 19 -2.56 8.68 2.67
N PRO A 20 -3.01 9.73 1.96
CA PRO A 20 -3.63 9.57 0.65
C PRO A 20 -2.60 9.06 -0.38
N VAL A 21 -3.04 8.11 -1.20
CA VAL A 21 -2.30 7.59 -2.35
C VAL A 21 -3.24 7.47 -3.55
N GLY A 22 -2.70 7.72 -4.73
CA GLY A 22 -3.39 7.41 -5.98
C GLY A 22 -3.22 5.93 -6.29
N ILE A 23 -4.27 5.23 -6.69
CA ILE A 23 -4.19 3.85 -7.16
C ILE A 23 -4.72 3.73 -8.58
N GLU A 24 -4.07 2.84 -9.33
CA GLU A 24 -4.49 2.41 -10.65
C GLU A 24 -4.78 0.91 -10.60
N ARG A 25 -5.97 0.55 -11.06
CA ARG A 25 -6.45 -0.82 -11.10
C ARG A 25 -6.37 -1.38 -12.51
N ARG A 26 -6.08 -2.67 -12.62
CA ARG A 26 -6.30 -3.44 -13.85
C ARG A 26 -7.79 -3.65 -14.10
N ALA A 27 -8.13 -4.11 -15.29
CA ALA A 27 -9.51 -4.43 -15.68
C ALA A 27 -10.18 -5.48 -14.75
N ASP A 28 -9.38 -6.32 -14.08
CA ASP A 28 -9.83 -7.31 -13.08
C ASP A 28 -10.03 -6.73 -11.67
N GLY A 29 -9.78 -5.43 -11.47
CA GLY A 29 -9.92 -4.75 -10.17
C GLY A 29 -8.66 -4.75 -9.30
N THR A 30 -7.61 -5.47 -9.69
CA THR A 30 -6.35 -5.57 -8.95
C THR A 30 -5.57 -4.26 -8.98
N VAL A 31 -5.09 -3.79 -7.83
CA VAL A 31 -4.20 -2.62 -7.76
C VAL A 31 -2.84 -2.95 -8.36
N TRP A 32 -2.49 -2.24 -9.42
CA TRP A 32 -1.27 -2.47 -10.20
C TRP A 32 -0.18 -1.43 -9.91
N VAL A 33 -0.57 -0.15 -9.75
CA VAL A 33 0.35 0.94 -9.41
C VAL A 33 -0.24 1.78 -8.31
N VAL A 34 0.60 2.14 -7.34
CA VAL A 34 0.30 3.11 -6.29
C VAL A 34 1.18 4.34 -6.51
N HIS A 35 0.59 5.52 -6.48
CA HIS A 35 1.26 6.82 -6.60
C HIS A 35 1.28 7.49 -5.24
N HIS A 36 2.46 7.78 -4.72
CA HIS A 36 2.63 8.50 -3.46
C HIS A 36 3.85 9.42 -3.53
N ALA A 37 3.70 10.67 -3.08
CA ALA A 37 4.78 11.66 -3.04
C ALA A 37 5.54 11.87 -4.37
N GLY A 38 4.88 11.69 -5.51
CA GLY A 38 5.50 11.82 -6.84
C GLY A 38 6.21 10.55 -7.33
N GLU A 39 6.20 9.48 -6.54
CA GLU A 39 6.75 8.18 -6.91
C GLU A 39 5.67 7.16 -7.26
N GLN A 40 6.05 6.20 -8.11
CA GLN A 40 5.23 5.05 -8.47
C GLN A 40 5.76 3.79 -7.82
N TYR A 41 4.86 3.06 -7.19
CA TYR A 41 5.12 1.80 -6.51
C TYR A 41 4.39 0.69 -7.23
N VAL A 42 5.10 -0.40 -7.52
CA VAL A 42 4.54 -1.61 -8.17
C VAL A 42 4.57 -2.77 -7.20
N ALA A 43 3.62 -3.69 -7.34
CA ALA A 43 3.57 -4.89 -6.50
C ALA A 43 4.89 -5.67 -6.61
N SER A 44 5.54 -5.90 -5.48
CA SER A 44 6.81 -6.64 -5.40
C SER A 44 6.62 -8.16 -5.54
N GLY A 45 5.36 -8.63 -5.45
CA GLY A 45 5.01 -10.04 -5.35
C GLY A 45 5.04 -10.60 -3.92
N LYS A 46 5.45 -9.81 -2.92
CA LYS A 46 5.32 -10.23 -1.52
C LYS A 46 3.95 -9.87 -0.96
N ALA A 47 3.38 -10.83 -0.23
CA ALA A 47 2.17 -10.67 0.55
C ALA A 47 2.46 -10.99 2.02
N GLY A 48 1.60 -10.50 2.90
CA GLY A 48 1.67 -10.73 4.33
C GLY A 48 0.31 -10.56 4.99
N THR A 49 0.32 -10.50 6.32
CA THR A 49 -0.88 -10.23 7.12
C THR A 49 -0.59 -9.07 8.05
N ASN A 50 -1.46 -8.07 8.05
CA ASN A 50 -1.35 -6.98 9.00
C ASN A 50 -1.63 -7.52 10.41
N VAL A 51 -0.63 -7.49 11.29
CA VAL A 51 -0.71 -8.07 12.63
C VAL A 51 -1.75 -7.39 13.54
N ARG A 52 -2.11 -6.13 13.25
CA ARG A 52 -3.11 -5.39 14.03
C ARG A 52 -4.54 -5.74 13.61
N THR A 53 -4.75 -6.00 12.32
CA THR A 53 -6.09 -6.11 11.74
C THR A 53 -6.43 -7.52 11.28
N GLY A 54 -5.45 -8.40 11.19
CA GLY A 54 -5.57 -9.74 10.61
C GLY A 54 -5.78 -9.75 9.08
N LYS A 55 -5.79 -8.58 8.42
CA LYS A 55 -6.11 -8.49 6.99
C LYS A 55 -4.91 -8.84 6.11
N PRO A 56 -5.12 -9.51 4.95
CA PRO A 56 -4.05 -9.74 3.99
C PRO A 56 -3.57 -8.40 3.42
N VAL A 57 -2.25 -8.28 3.25
CA VAL A 57 -1.60 -7.10 2.72
C VAL A 57 -0.60 -7.46 1.62
N THR A 58 -0.46 -6.58 0.63
CA THR A 58 0.50 -6.71 -0.48
C THR A 58 1.56 -5.61 -0.39
N GLU A 59 2.84 -5.98 -0.56
CA GLU A 59 3.98 -5.05 -0.59
C GLU A 59 4.15 -4.45 -1.98
N TYR A 60 4.14 -3.12 -2.07
CA TYR A 60 4.47 -2.34 -3.24
C TYR A 60 5.79 -1.60 -3.03
N GLN A 61 6.65 -1.56 -4.05
CA GLN A 61 7.98 -0.96 -3.96
C GLN A 61 8.21 0.05 -5.09
N ALA A 62 8.85 1.17 -4.75
CA ALA A 62 9.28 2.17 -5.73
C ALA A 62 10.51 1.68 -6.52
N ARG A 63 10.63 2.09 -7.77
CA ARG A 63 11.75 1.70 -8.63
C ARG A 63 13.00 2.52 -8.28
N GLY A 64 13.86 1.95 -7.45
CA GLY A 64 15.19 2.52 -7.12
C GLY A 64 15.32 3.06 -5.70
N ASP A 65 14.25 3.04 -4.89
CA ASP A 65 14.27 3.49 -3.52
C ASP A 65 14.00 2.35 -2.51
N ALA A 66 14.36 2.59 -1.25
CA ALA A 66 14.06 1.72 -0.12
C ALA A 66 12.66 1.97 0.46
N LEU A 67 11.84 2.86 -0.10
CA LEU A 67 10.46 3.01 0.34
C LEU A 67 9.58 1.82 -0.12
N ARG A 68 8.76 1.33 0.81
CA ARG A 68 7.81 0.24 0.60
C ARG A 68 6.44 0.70 1.09
N LEU A 69 5.39 0.24 0.44
CA LEU A 69 4.01 0.47 0.86
C LEU A 69 3.35 -0.88 1.08
N TRP A 70 2.59 -1.03 2.16
CA TRP A 70 1.81 -2.23 2.41
C TRP A 70 0.33 -1.87 2.35
N LEU A 71 -0.37 -2.38 1.35
CA LEU A 71 -1.81 -2.17 1.16
C LEU A 71 -2.57 -3.38 1.63
N ALA A 72 -3.67 -3.19 2.36
CA ALA A 72 -4.66 -4.25 2.51
C ALA A 72 -5.30 -4.56 1.15
N ASP A 73 -5.51 -5.84 0.83
CA ASP A 73 -6.06 -6.24 -0.47
C ASP A 73 -7.50 -5.73 -0.68
N ASP A 74 -8.26 -5.57 0.42
CA ASP A 74 -9.60 -4.96 0.40
C ASP A 74 -9.56 -3.43 0.43
N LEU A 75 -8.36 -2.82 0.45
CA LEU A 75 -8.10 -1.38 0.54
C LEU A 75 -8.76 -0.71 1.73
N SER A 76 -9.23 -1.50 2.69
CA SER A 76 -9.76 -0.98 3.91
C SER A 76 -8.61 -0.48 4.77
N PHE A 77 -8.88 0.62 5.45
CA PHE A 77 -8.17 0.86 6.68
C PHE A 77 -8.77 0.03 7.80
N ALA A 78 -7.91 -0.42 8.70
CA ALA A 78 -8.30 -0.33 10.09
C ALA A 78 -8.05 1.11 10.54
N ASP A 79 -9.04 1.94 10.33
CA ASP A 79 -9.32 2.99 11.27
C ASP A 79 -10.22 2.29 12.29
N GLU A 80 -9.62 1.86 13.39
CA GLU A 80 -10.40 1.57 14.58
C GLU A 80 -10.17 2.78 15.48
N ASP A 81 -11.26 3.54 15.63
CA ASP A 81 -11.64 4.45 16.74
C ASP A 81 -10.51 5.01 17.64
#